data_AF-A0A835HEW5-F1
#
_entry.id   AF-A0A835HEW5-F1
#
_cell.length_a   1.000
_cell.length_b   1.000
_cell.length_c   1.000
_cell.angle_alpha   90.00
_cell.angle_beta   90.00
_cell.angle_gamma   90.00
#
_symmetry.space_group_name_H-M   'P 1'
#
loop_
_entity.id
_entity.type
_entity.pdbx_description
1 polymer ?
#
loop_
_entity_poly.entity_id
_entity_poly.type
_entity_poly.pdbx_seq_one_letter_code
_entity_poly.pdbx_strand_id
1 'polypeptide(L)'
;MKGCLYTKGSVGTSSFHHPYTSMKLNLSLNKMQSAAHRIGPSLVPMEILLGLKISSLLKEEGMKRVTLKRNAASPSSPSSTNHGLLRTLVENAYYLCKPPERSARVSKTRPLLHQYIRKCFSGLDKSSIEHILRQFRKLPWNECEPYLIKCFMKVHKGKYSQVHVIASLTAGLSRYHDEFAVAVVDKVLEEIRLGLELNDYSFQQRRIAHMCFLGELYNYEHIDSSVIFETLYLILAFGHGTSEV
;
A
#
# COMPACT_ATOMS: atom_id res chain seq x y z
N MET A 1 -37.81 12.60 11.08
CA MET A 1 -37.46 11.38 11.85
C MET A 1 -36.72 10.46 10.88
N LYS A 2 -35.42 10.19 10.94
CA LYS A 2 -34.50 9.94 12.06
C LYS A 2 -33.19 10.72 11.85
N GLY A 3 -32.68 11.35 12.91
CA GLY A 3 -31.37 11.98 12.93
C GLY A 3 -30.29 10.98 13.32
N CYS A 4 -29.11 11.08 12.69
CA CYS A 4 -27.91 10.42 13.14
C CYS A 4 -27.08 11.45 13.92
N LEU A 5 -27.03 11.27 15.24
CA LEU A 5 -26.30 12.13 16.18
C LEU A 5 -24.85 11.66 16.25
N TYR A 6 -23.92 12.37 15.62
CA TYR A 6 -22.51 12.31 15.97
C TYR A 6 -22.24 13.34 17.06
N THR A 7 -22.12 12.90 18.30
CA THR A 7 -21.78 13.75 19.44
C THR A 7 -20.29 14.07 19.43
N LYS A 8 -19.97 15.37 19.36
CA LYS A 8 -18.63 15.95 19.51
C LYS A 8 -18.02 15.64 20.88
N GLY A 9 -16.79 15.14 20.89
CA GLY A 9 -15.87 15.23 22.02
C GLY A 9 -14.74 16.19 21.68
N SER A 10 -14.67 17.34 22.37
CA SER A 10 -13.46 18.18 22.39
C SER A 10 -12.43 17.57 23.33
N VAL A 11 -11.13 17.65 23.01
CA VAL A 11 -10.01 18.04 23.90
C VAL A 11 -8.69 17.91 23.13
N GLY A 12 -7.81 18.92 23.28
CA GLY A 12 -6.38 18.72 23.50
C GLY A 12 -5.47 18.58 22.28
N THR A 13 -4.69 19.63 22.01
CA THR A 13 -3.38 19.52 21.35
C THR A 13 -2.44 18.67 22.22
N SER A 14 -2.12 17.45 21.80
CA SER A 14 -1.05 16.66 22.42
C SER A 14 -0.31 15.83 21.38
N SER A 15 1.01 15.92 21.46
CA SER A 15 2.06 15.32 20.64
C SER A 15 1.74 13.91 20.09
N PHE A 16 2.02 13.73 18.80
CA PHE A 16 1.94 12.45 18.08
C PHE A 16 2.96 11.44 18.61
N HIS A 17 2.63 10.75 19.68
CA HIS A 17 3.21 9.46 20.05
C HIS A 17 2.20 8.73 20.95
N HIS A 18 1.55 7.68 20.43
CA HIS A 18 0.70 6.82 21.26
C HIS A 18 1.18 5.35 21.20
N PRO A 19 1.68 4.78 22.32
CA PRO A 19 2.21 3.42 22.40
C PRO A 19 1.16 2.32 22.69
N TYR A 20 -0.14 2.59 22.53
CA TYR A 20 -1.21 1.68 23.00
C TYR A 20 -1.83 0.73 21.95
N THR A 21 -1.37 0.75 20.70
CA THR A 21 -1.99 -0.04 19.60
C THR A 21 -1.60 -1.53 19.60
N SER A 22 -0.57 -1.92 20.37
CA SER A 22 0.00 -3.28 20.34
C SER A 22 -0.83 -4.34 21.08
N MET A 23 -1.58 -3.99 22.13
CA MET A 23 -2.20 -5.02 22.99
C MET A 23 -3.52 -5.61 22.44
N LYS A 24 -4.34 -4.83 21.73
CA LYS A 24 -5.64 -5.32 21.22
C LYS A 24 -5.51 -6.21 19.96
N LEU A 25 -4.48 -5.97 19.14
CA LEU A 25 -4.17 -6.79 17.96
C LEU A 25 -3.60 -8.17 18.36
N ASN A 26 -2.76 -8.24 19.40
CA ASN A 26 -2.13 -9.50 19.83
C ASN A 26 -3.16 -10.54 20.33
N LEU A 27 -4.21 -10.12 21.03
CA LEU A 27 -5.23 -11.04 21.54
C LEU A 27 -6.12 -11.60 20.41
N SER A 28 -6.37 -10.82 19.36
CA SER A 28 -7.15 -11.24 18.19
C SER A 28 -6.31 -12.09 17.21
N LEU A 29 -5.03 -11.75 17.05
CA LEU A 29 -4.07 -12.51 16.25
C LEU A 29 -3.84 -13.91 16.82
N ASN A 30 -3.77 -14.06 18.16
CA ASN A 30 -3.66 -15.36 18.81
C ASN A 30 -4.90 -16.24 18.60
N LYS A 31 -6.11 -15.65 18.56
CA LYS A 31 -7.35 -16.39 18.24
C LYS A 31 -7.38 -16.84 16.78
N MET A 32 -6.91 -16.01 15.85
CA MET A 32 -6.79 -16.36 14.43
C MET A 32 -5.68 -17.40 14.15
N GLN A 33 -4.55 -17.32 14.85
CA GLN A 33 -3.48 -18.33 14.77
C GLN A 33 -3.94 -19.70 15.30
N SER A 34 -4.77 -19.72 16.35
CA SER A 34 -5.40 -20.94 16.88
C SER A 34 -6.48 -21.52 15.94
N ALA A 35 -7.04 -20.72 15.03
CA ALA A 35 -7.93 -21.19 13.96
C ALA A 35 -7.13 -21.73 12.76
N ALA A 36 -6.00 -21.10 12.41
CA ALA A 36 -5.11 -21.55 11.34
C ALA A 36 -4.45 -22.92 11.62
N HIS A 37 -4.25 -23.30 12.87
CA HIS A 37 -3.69 -24.61 13.25
C HIS A 37 -4.67 -25.79 13.08
N ARG A 38 -5.96 -25.52 12.83
CA ARG A 38 -7.00 -26.55 12.58
C ARG A 38 -7.19 -26.89 11.11
N ILE A 39 -6.59 -26.13 10.20
CA ILE A 39 -6.61 -26.36 8.76
C ILE A 39 -5.22 -26.88 8.39
N GLY A 40 -5.14 -28.13 7.94
CA GLY A 40 -3.88 -28.80 7.62
C GLY A 40 -2.99 -28.04 6.62
N PRO A 41 -1.72 -28.46 6.46
CA PRO A 41 -0.66 -27.68 5.82
C PRO A 41 -0.77 -27.47 4.30
N SER A 42 -1.92 -27.77 3.68
CA SER A 42 -2.11 -27.68 2.23
C SER A 42 -2.79 -26.42 1.72
N LEU A 43 -3.29 -25.52 2.58
CA LEU A 43 -4.03 -24.33 2.12
C LEU A 43 -3.78 -23.06 2.97
N VAL A 44 -2.53 -22.82 3.34
CA VAL A 44 -2.09 -21.49 3.78
C VAL A 44 -1.25 -20.89 2.64
N PRO A 45 -1.72 -19.82 1.96
CA PRO A 45 -0.89 -19.15 0.96
C PRO A 45 0.41 -18.72 1.64
N MET A 46 1.53 -19.27 1.18
CA MET A 46 2.88 -18.95 1.65
C MET A 46 3.14 -17.43 1.70
N GLU A 47 2.39 -16.63 0.96
CA GLU A 47 2.43 -15.18 0.89
C GLU A 47 2.00 -14.47 2.20
N ILE A 48 1.12 -15.05 3.03
CA ILE A 48 0.71 -14.46 4.32
C ILE A 48 1.78 -14.73 5.40
N LEU A 49 2.40 -15.91 5.37
CA LEU A 49 3.52 -16.25 6.26
C LEU A 49 4.81 -15.50 5.85
N LEU A 50 5.07 -15.33 4.55
CA LEU A 50 6.16 -14.52 4.03
C LEU A 50 5.94 -13.02 4.31
N GLY A 51 4.72 -12.49 4.21
CA GLY A 51 4.44 -11.08 4.48
C GLY A 51 4.79 -10.64 5.91
N LEU A 52 4.48 -11.48 6.91
CA LEU A 52 4.83 -11.23 8.31
C LEU A 52 6.32 -11.52 8.61
N LYS A 53 6.94 -12.49 7.92
CA LYS A 53 8.37 -12.83 8.09
C LYS A 53 9.32 -11.86 7.37
N ILE A 54 8.91 -11.28 6.23
CA ILE A 54 9.69 -10.28 5.48
C ILE A 54 9.83 -8.99 6.29
N SER A 55 8.81 -8.63 7.09
CA SER A 55 8.88 -7.46 7.97
C SER A 55 9.86 -7.64 9.15
N SER A 56 10.15 -8.88 9.57
CA SER A 56 11.20 -9.18 10.55
C SER A 56 12.58 -9.38 9.90
N LEU A 57 12.65 -9.99 8.71
CA LEU A 57 13.91 -10.28 8.01
C LEU A 57 14.53 -9.06 7.31
N LEU A 58 13.73 -8.10 6.82
CA LEU A 58 14.26 -6.84 6.27
C LEU A 58 14.85 -5.91 7.35
N LYS A 59 14.55 -6.16 8.63
CA LYS A 59 15.13 -5.43 9.76
C LYS A 59 16.50 -5.98 10.17
N GLU A 60 16.80 -7.24 9.88
CA GLU A 60 18.12 -7.85 10.09
C GLU A 60 19.04 -7.80 8.87
N GLU A 61 18.50 -7.86 7.63
CA GLU A 61 19.31 -7.81 6.42
C GLU A 61 19.78 -6.40 6.04
N GLY A 62 19.14 -5.35 6.56
CA GLY A 62 19.53 -3.96 6.34
C GLY A 62 20.92 -3.59 6.91
N MET A 63 21.40 -4.34 7.91
CA MET A 63 22.69 -4.10 8.56
C MET A 63 23.86 -4.88 7.93
N LYS A 64 23.58 -5.92 7.12
CA LYS A 64 24.60 -6.81 6.55
C LYS A 64 25.10 -6.40 5.15
N ARG A 65 24.44 -5.44 4.48
CA ARG A 65 24.82 -5.00 3.12
C ARG A 65 25.97 -4.00 3.04
N VAL A 66 26.47 -3.48 4.17
CA VAL A 66 27.56 -2.49 4.18
C VAL A 66 28.97 -3.13 4.20
N THR A 67 29.10 -4.43 4.51
CA THR A 67 30.41 -5.08 4.72
C THR A 67 30.80 -6.18 3.72
N LEU A 68 30.05 -6.38 2.63
CA LEU A 68 30.31 -7.44 1.64
C LEU A 68 30.35 -6.92 0.18
N LYS A 69 31.18 -5.91 -0.07
CA LYS A 69 31.70 -5.62 -1.41
C LYS A 69 33.14 -5.13 -1.32
N ARG A 70 34.06 -6.06 -1.10
CA ARG A 70 35.43 -6.07 -1.62
C ARG A 70 35.98 -7.46 -1.33
N ASN A 71 36.52 -8.10 -2.36
CA ASN A 71 37.19 -9.41 -2.37
C ASN A 71 36.29 -10.59 -2.76
N ALA A 72 36.26 -10.90 -4.06
CA ALA A 72 36.52 -12.24 -4.57
C ALA A 72 36.74 -12.18 -6.09
N ALA A 73 37.87 -12.74 -6.52
CA ALA A 73 38.34 -12.81 -7.89
C ALA A 73 37.65 -13.95 -8.70
N SER A 74 37.73 -13.79 -10.03
CA SER A 74 37.63 -14.74 -11.17
C SER A 74 38.15 -16.18 -10.91
N PRO A 75 37.82 -17.26 -11.69
CA PRO A 75 38.03 -17.37 -13.16
C PRO A 75 37.20 -18.40 -14.02
N SER A 76 37.47 -18.39 -15.35
CA SER A 76 37.57 -19.51 -16.33
C SER A 76 36.36 -20.23 -16.98
N SER A 77 36.42 -20.25 -18.33
CA SER A 77 36.05 -21.28 -19.35
C SER A 77 34.59 -21.49 -19.78
N PRO A 78 34.30 -21.53 -21.10
CA PRO A 78 32.94 -21.58 -21.64
C PRO A 78 32.52 -22.99 -22.06
N SER A 79 31.40 -23.49 -21.54
CA SER A 79 30.71 -24.64 -22.09
C SER A 79 29.20 -24.37 -22.11
N SER A 80 28.58 -24.54 -23.28
CA SER A 80 27.19 -25.00 -23.33
C SER A 80 26.11 -23.95 -23.64
N THR A 81 26.32 -22.67 -23.32
CA THR A 81 25.21 -21.68 -23.35
C THR A 81 25.61 -20.33 -23.95
N ASN A 82 26.50 -20.31 -24.93
CA ASN A 82 26.96 -19.06 -25.55
C ASN A 82 25.95 -18.46 -26.54
N HIS A 83 24.99 -19.24 -27.05
CA HIS A 83 24.09 -18.78 -28.11
C HIS A 83 23.16 -17.65 -27.64
N GLY A 84 22.62 -17.75 -26.42
CA GLY A 84 21.76 -16.69 -25.85
C GLY A 84 22.53 -15.39 -25.55
N LEU A 85 23.77 -15.51 -25.06
CA LEU A 85 24.63 -14.36 -24.76
C LEU A 85 25.14 -13.69 -26.03
N LEU A 86 25.59 -14.46 -27.04
CA LEU A 86 25.99 -13.94 -28.35
C LEU A 86 24.81 -13.22 -29.03
N ARG A 87 23.61 -13.82 -29.00
CA ARG A 87 22.40 -13.19 -29.53
C ARG A 87 22.11 -11.87 -28.82
N THR A 88 22.18 -11.84 -27.49
CA THR A 88 21.97 -10.62 -26.69
C THR A 88 23.03 -9.55 -26.96
N LEU A 89 24.30 -9.92 -27.15
CA LEU A 89 25.39 -8.99 -27.48
C LEU A 89 25.22 -8.38 -28.87
N VAL A 90 24.85 -9.19 -29.86
CA VAL A 90 24.54 -8.74 -31.22
C VAL A 90 23.31 -7.83 -31.21
N GLU A 91 22.28 -8.19 -30.46
CA GLU A 91 21.04 -7.41 -30.37
C GLU A 91 21.26 -6.07 -29.65
N ASN A 92 22.09 -6.03 -28.61
CA ASN A 92 22.53 -4.79 -27.96
C ASN A 92 23.35 -3.91 -28.90
N ALA A 93 24.30 -4.48 -29.66
CA ALA A 93 25.08 -3.73 -30.66
C ALA A 93 24.18 -3.18 -31.78
N TYR A 94 23.21 -3.96 -32.23
CA TYR A 94 22.20 -3.53 -33.21
C TYR A 94 21.37 -2.35 -32.69
N TYR A 95 20.87 -2.39 -31.46
CA TYR A 95 20.11 -1.29 -30.87
C TYR A 95 20.96 -0.05 -30.50
N LEU A 96 22.28 -0.16 -30.43
CA LEU A 96 23.17 1.01 -30.33
C LEU A 96 23.27 1.76 -31.66
N CYS A 97 23.34 1.03 -32.78
CA CYS A 97 23.44 1.62 -34.11
C CYS A 97 22.08 2.05 -34.67
N LYS A 98 21.01 1.34 -34.30
CA LYS A 98 19.63 1.65 -34.68
C LYS A 98 18.76 1.64 -33.42
N PRO A 99 18.83 2.71 -32.61
CA PRO A 99 17.99 2.81 -31.43
C PRO A 99 16.54 2.63 -31.86
N PRO A 100 15.77 1.75 -31.20
CA PRO A 100 14.38 1.54 -31.55
C PRO A 100 13.66 2.87 -31.44
N GLU A 101 12.76 3.14 -32.38
CA GLU A 101 11.96 4.37 -32.41
C GLU A 101 11.03 4.36 -31.20
N ARG A 102 11.55 4.85 -30.07
CA ARG A 102 10.76 5.02 -28.86
C ARG A 102 9.90 6.24 -29.13
N SER A 103 8.61 6.02 -29.38
CA SER A 103 7.63 7.10 -29.36
C SER A 103 7.93 7.96 -28.14
N ALA A 104 8.23 9.25 -28.36
CA ALA A 104 8.57 10.16 -27.28
C ALA A 104 7.51 9.99 -26.19
N ARG A 105 7.92 9.77 -24.94
CA ARG A 105 6.99 9.52 -23.85
C ARG A 105 6.10 10.75 -23.73
N VAL A 106 4.88 10.67 -24.27
CA VAL A 106 3.94 11.78 -24.26
C VAL A 106 3.65 12.12 -22.80
N SER A 107 4.20 13.24 -22.34
CA SER A 107 3.86 13.76 -21.03
C SER A 107 2.40 14.20 -21.13
N LYS A 108 1.52 13.51 -20.39
CA LYS A 108 0.13 13.93 -20.30
C LYS A 108 0.10 15.36 -19.75
N THR A 109 -0.29 16.34 -20.57
CA THR A 109 -0.51 17.72 -20.11
C THR A 109 -1.56 17.67 -19.00
N ARG A 110 -1.18 18.11 -17.80
CA ARG A 110 -2.04 18.11 -16.62
C ARG A 110 -2.30 19.55 -16.20
N PRO A 111 -3.52 19.87 -15.73
CA PRO A 111 -3.78 21.14 -15.07
C PRO A 111 -2.77 21.40 -13.94
N LEU A 112 -2.41 22.68 -13.73
CA LEU A 112 -1.41 23.08 -12.72
C LEU A 112 -1.76 22.55 -11.33
N LEU A 113 -3.05 22.58 -10.97
CA LEU A 113 -3.57 22.05 -9.71
C LEU A 113 -3.22 20.56 -9.50
N HIS A 114 -3.42 19.74 -10.54
CA HIS A 114 -3.09 18.31 -10.51
C HIS A 114 -1.58 18.03 -10.41
N GLN A 115 -0.76 18.93 -10.97
CA GLN A 115 0.70 18.84 -10.84
C GLN A 115 1.15 19.20 -9.43
N TYR A 116 0.57 20.27 -8.85
CA TYR A 116 0.84 20.71 -7.49
C TYR A 116 0.51 19.60 -6.48
N ILE A 117 -0.71 19.05 -6.53
CA ILE A 117 -1.14 17.96 -5.64
C ILE A 117 -0.16 16.77 -5.73
N ARG A 118 0.22 16.38 -6.95
CA ARG A 118 1.18 15.27 -7.15
C ARG A 118 2.56 15.57 -6.57
N LYS A 119 3.02 16.83 -6.68
CA LYS A 119 4.30 17.26 -6.09
C LYS A 119 4.24 17.16 -4.57
N CYS A 120 3.12 17.53 -3.94
CA CYS A 120 2.91 17.35 -2.50
C CYS A 120 3.01 15.88 -2.09
N PHE A 121 2.34 14.95 -2.79
CA PHE A 121 2.45 13.51 -2.50
C PHE A 121 3.87 12.95 -2.69
N SER A 122 4.63 13.50 -3.64
CA SER A 122 6.00 13.03 -3.87
C SER A 122 6.97 13.41 -2.74
N GLY A 123 6.65 14.47 -1.98
CA GLY A 123 7.41 14.95 -0.82
C GLY A 123 6.75 14.61 0.53
N LEU A 124 5.84 13.64 0.55
CA LEU A 124 5.11 13.25 1.76
C LEU A 124 6.01 12.39 2.66
N ASP A 125 6.33 12.93 3.82
CA ASP A 125 7.12 12.31 4.88
C ASP A 125 6.53 12.72 6.25
N LYS A 126 6.98 12.08 7.33
CA LYS A 126 6.49 12.35 8.70
C LYS A 126 6.66 13.81 9.13
N SER A 127 7.73 14.48 8.70
CA SER A 127 8.01 15.88 9.03
C SER A 127 7.23 16.87 8.16
N SER A 128 6.88 16.49 6.93
CA SER A 128 6.21 17.37 5.98
C SER A 128 4.67 17.30 6.07
N ILE A 129 4.12 16.31 6.78
CA ILE A 129 2.68 16.06 6.88
C ILE A 129 1.89 17.29 7.34
N GLU A 130 2.34 18.00 8.37
CA GLU A 130 1.61 19.17 8.89
C GLU A 130 1.59 20.33 7.88
N HIS A 131 2.70 20.52 7.17
CA HIS A 131 2.79 21.52 6.12
C HIS A 131 1.84 21.17 4.97
N ILE A 132 1.86 19.92 4.50
CA ILE A 132 0.99 19.44 3.42
C ILE A 132 -0.47 19.50 3.83
N LEU A 133 -0.82 19.12 5.06
CA LEU A 133 -2.19 19.22 5.58
C LEU A 133 -2.68 20.67 5.59
N ARG A 134 -1.82 21.64 5.97
CA ARG A 134 -2.14 23.08 5.85
C ARG A 134 -2.39 23.50 4.40
N GLN A 135 -1.65 22.96 3.44
CA GLN A 135 -1.87 23.27 2.01
C GLN A 135 -3.17 22.65 1.49
N PHE A 136 -3.44 21.38 1.83
CA PHE A 136 -4.62 20.67 1.33
C PHE A 136 -5.93 21.27 1.84
N ARG A 137 -5.95 21.82 3.06
CA ARG A 137 -7.11 22.56 3.57
C ARG A 137 -7.43 23.83 2.79
N LYS A 138 -6.47 24.42 2.08
CA LYS A 138 -6.64 25.66 1.31
C LYS A 138 -7.02 25.40 -0.15
N LEU A 139 -7.09 24.14 -0.58
CA LEU A 139 -7.40 23.81 -1.97
C LEU A 139 -8.89 24.05 -2.29
N PRO A 140 -9.24 24.32 -3.56
CA PRO A 140 -10.62 24.37 -4.00
C PRO A 140 -11.21 22.94 -4.09
N TRP A 141 -11.86 22.49 -3.01
CA TRP A 141 -12.32 21.10 -2.86
C TRP A 141 -13.29 20.64 -3.94
N ASN A 142 -14.24 21.49 -4.36
CA ASN A 142 -15.23 21.16 -5.40
C ASN A 142 -14.62 20.61 -6.70
N GLU A 143 -13.43 21.08 -7.08
CA GLU A 143 -12.77 20.67 -8.32
C GLU A 143 -11.70 19.59 -8.10
N CYS A 144 -11.06 19.58 -6.92
CA CYS A 144 -9.86 18.77 -6.69
C CYS A 144 -10.11 17.47 -5.94
N GLU A 145 -11.22 17.34 -5.23
CA GLU A 145 -11.57 16.16 -4.44
C GLU A 145 -11.44 14.83 -5.19
N PRO A 146 -12.04 14.64 -6.40
CA PRO A 146 -11.93 13.37 -7.11
C PRO A 146 -10.48 13.05 -7.52
N TYR A 147 -9.66 14.08 -7.78
CA TYR A 147 -8.25 13.89 -8.07
C TYR A 147 -7.43 13.59 -6.82
N LEU A 148 -7.77 14.20 -5.68
CA LEU A 148 -7.17 13.88 -4.39
C LEU A 148 -7.43 12.41 -4.05
N ILE A 149 -8.68 11.94 -4.10
CA ILE A 149 -9.03 10.53 -3.85
C ILE A 149 -8.18 9.62 -4.76
N LYS A 150 -8.10 9.93 -6.05
CA LYS A 150 -7.27 9.18 -7.01
C LYS A 150 -5.77 9.18 -6.70
N CYS A 151 -5.25 10.19 -6.00
CA CYS A 151 -3.88 10.22 -5.52
C CYS A 151 -3.70 9.39 -4.25
N PHE A 152 -4.63 9.48 -3.29
CA PHE A 152 -4.63 8.66 -2.07
C PHE A 152 -4.71 7.16 -2.41
N MET A 153 -5.49 6.76 -3.42
CA MET A 153 -5.58 5.38 -3.89
C MET A 153 -4.30 4.84 -4.56
N LYS A 154 -3.32 5.70 -4.86
CA LYS A 154 -2.04 5.29 -5.44
C LYS A 154 -0.96 5.01 -4.39
N VAL A 155 -1.38 4.54 -3.22
CA VAL A 155 -0.51 4.16 -2.11
C VAL A 155 0.59 3.17 -2.54
N HIS A 156 0.28 2.25 -3.45
CA HIS A 156 1.22 1.27 -4.02
C HIS A 156 2.37 1.86 -4.85
N LYS A 157 2.27 3.14 -5.26
CA LYS A 157 3.32 3.81 -6.05
C LYS A 157 4.40 4.47 -5.18
N GLY A 158 4.10 4.65 -3.89
CA GLY A 158 5.01 5.25 -2.92
C GLY A 158 5.85 4.20 -2.18
N LYS A 159 6.56 4.66 -1.15
CA LYS A 159 7.24 3.75 -0.21
C LYS A 159 6.21 3.12 0.73
N TYR A 160 6.45 1.89 1.19
CA TYR A 160 5.60 1.26 2.20
C TYR A 160 5.46 2.12 3.47
N SER A 161 6.54 2.77 3.88
CA SER A 161 6.54 3.70 5.01
C SER A 161 5.68 4.95 4.79
N GLN A 162 5.16 5.22 3.59
CA GLN A 162 4.26 6.36 3.36
C GLN A 162 2.79 6.01 3.58
N VAL A 163 2.43 4.72 3.63
CA VAL A 163 1.04 4.25 3.79
C VAL A 163 0.41 4.84 5.07
N HIS A 164 1.10 4.74 6.21
CA HIS A 164 0.61 5.32 7.47
C HIS A 164 0.53 6.85 7.43
N VAL A 165 1.44 7.53 6.71
CA VAL A 165 1.42 8.99 6.57
C VAL A 165 0.20 9.44 5.76
N ILE A 166 -0.16 8.67 4.72
CA ILE A 166 -1.37 8.90 3.92
C ILE A 166 -2.62 8.71 4.79
N ALA A 167 -2.68 7.66 5.62
CA ALA A 167 -3.82 7.44 6.53
C ALA A 167 -3.95 8.56 7.59
N SER A 168 -2.82 8.99 8.17
CA SER A 168 -2.77 10.15 9.06
C SER A 168 -3.24 11.44 8.39
N LEU A 169 -2.88 11.63 7.11
CA LEU A 169 -3.33 12.79 6.34
C LEU A 169 -4.84 12.74 6.10
N THR A 170 -5.42 11.56 5.81
CA THR A 170 -6.88 11.36 5.77
C THR A 170 -7.53 11.75 7.09
N ALA A 171 -6.93 11.38 8.24
CA ALA A 171 -7.42 11.75 9.57
C ALA A 171 -7.36 13.25 9.86
N GLY A 172 -6.32 13.92 9.37
CA GLY A 172 -6.23 15.38 9.46
C GLY A 172 -7.29 16.09 8.63
N LEU A 173 -7.67 15.52 7.49
CA LEU A 173 -8.63 16.09 6.54
C LEU A 173 -10.08 15.82 6.92
N SER A 174 -10.38 14.66 7.51
CA SER A 174 -11.74 14.26 7.90
C SER A 174 -12.43 15.25 8.84
N ARG A 175 -11.66 16.01 9.60
CA ARG A 175 -12.18 17.06 10.50
C ARG A 175 -12.84 18.23 9.78
N TYR A 176 -12.51 18.43 8.51
CA TYR A 176 -13.02 19.54 7.68
C TYR A 176 -13.87 19.03 6.51
N HIS A 177 -13.52 17.85 5.98
CA HIS A 177 -14.18 17.18 4.87
C HIS A 177 -14.38 15.72 5.26
N ASP A 178 -15.48 15.44 5.94
CA ASP A 178 -15.88 14.09 6.38
C ASP A 178 -16.24 13.18 5.21
N GLU A 179 -16.98 13.71 4.23
CA GLU A 179 -17.34 13.00 2.98
C GLU A 179 -16.11 12.44 2.25
N PHE A 180 -15.00 13.19 2.26
CA PHE A 180 -13.74 12.75 1.66
C PHE A 180 -13.17 11.50 2.33
N ALA A 181 -13.22 11.42 3.66
CA ALA A 181 -12.70 10.26 4.39
C ALA A 181 -13.53 9.00 4.12
N VAL A 182 -14.87 9.15 4.10
CA VAL A 182 -15.80 8.08 3.71
C VAL A 182 -15.50 7.59 2.29
N ALA A 183 -15.34 8.51 1.33
CA ALA A 183 -15.03 8.16 -0.06
C ALA A 183 -13.68 7.44 -0.21
N VAL A 184 -12.68 7.78 0.61
CA VAL A 184 -11.39 7.07 0.67
C VAL A 184 -11.57 5.65 1.18
N VAL A 185 -12.30 5.44 2.29
CA VAL A 185 -12.57 4.11 2.84
C VAL A 185 -13.32 3.25 1.83
N ASP A 186 -14.39 3.78 1.23
CA ASP A 186 -15.19 3.08 0.22
C ASP A 186 -14.33 2.63 -0.96
N LYS A 187 -13.42 3.50 -1.45
CA LYS A 187 -12.53 3.13 -2.55
C LYS A 187 -11.46 2.11 -2.18
N VAL A 188 -10.99 2.08 -0.93
CA VAL A 188 -10.08 1.02 -0.48
C VAL A 188 -10.79 -0.32 -0.44
N LEU A 189 -11.99 -0.38 0.13
CA LEU A 189 -12.79 -1.62 0.19
C LEU A 189 -13.14 -2.13 -1.21
N GLU A 190 -13.53 -1.23 -2.11
CA GLU A 190 -13.79 -1.54 -3.51
C GLU A 190 -12.56 -2.12 -4.21
N GLU A 191 -11.39 -1.48 -4.05
CA GLU A 191 -10.15 -1.96 -4.66
C GLU A 191 -9.69 -3.32 -4.11
N ILE A 192 -10.03 -3.64 -2.86
CA ILE A 192 -9.79 -4.97 -2.28
C ILE A 192 -10.70 -6.01 -2.95
N ARG A 193 -12.00 -5.72 -3.08
CA ARG A 193 -12.97 -6.60 -3.76
C ARG A 193 -12.57 -6.85 -5.21
N LEU A 194 -12.29 -5.79 -5.98
CA LEU A 194 -11.79 -5.89 -7.35
C LEU A 194 -10.47 -6.68 -7.44
N GLY A 195 -9.59 -6.51 -6.45
CA GLY A 195 -8.34 -7.25 -6.36
C GLY A 195 -8.53 -8.75 -6.16
N LEU A 196 -9.58 -9.17 -5.46
CA LEU A 196 -9.96 -10.58 -5.29
C LEU A 196 -10.59 -11.15 -6.56
N GLU A 197 -11.44 -10.39 -7.24
CA GLU A 197 -12.10 -10.80 -8.50
C GLU A 197 -11.10 -11.00 -9.65
N LEU A 198 -10.16 -10.07 -9.83
CA LEU A 198 -9.17 -10.15 -10.91
C LEU A 198 -8.08 -11.17 -10.62
N ASN A 199 -7.62 -11.24 -9.36
CA ASN A 199 -6.57 -12.13 -8.86
C ASN A 199 -5.29 -12.23 -9.75
N ASP A 200 -4.94 -11.18 -10.48
CA ASP A 200 -3.75 -11.15 -11.35
C ASP A 200 -2.48 -10.91 -10.53
N TYR A 201 -1.47 -11.75 -10.77
CA TYR A 201 -0.15 -11.69 -10.14
C TYR A 201 0.52 -10.32 -10.30
N SER A 202 0.32 -9.67 -11.45
CA SER A 202 0.89 -8.36 -11.78
C SER A 202 0.44 -7.25 -10.81
N PHE A 203 -0.69 -7.44 -10.13
CA PHE A 203 -1.26 -6.47 -9.18
C PHE A 203 -1.12 -6.89 -7.71
N GLN A 204 -0.35 -7.93 -7.37
CA GLN A 204 -0.16 -8.37 -5.98
C GLN A 204 0.34 -7.25 -5.07
N GLN A 205 1.36 -6.49 -5.49
CA GLN A 205 1.89 -5.37 -4.70
C GLN A 205 0.81 -4.31 -4.42
N ARG A 206 -0.07 -4.06 -5.39
CA ARG A 206 -1.18 -3.12 -5.23
C ARG A 206 -2.21 -3.63 -4.22
N ARG A 207 -2.56 -4.92 -4.30
CA ARG A 207 -3.48 -5.57 -3.35
C ARG A 207 -2.95 -5.52 -1.93
N ILE A 208 -1.69 -5.90 -1.72
CA ILE A 208 -1.04 -5.83 -0.41
C ILE A 208 -1.03 -4.39 0.11
N ALA A 209 -0.68 -3.42 -0.73
CA ALA A 209 -0.66 -2.02 -0.32
C ALA A 209 -2.04 -1.51 0.11
N HIS A 210 -3.12 -1.91 -0.57
CA HIS A 210 -4.49 -1.55 -0.18
C HIS A 210 -4.93 -2.24 1.12
N MET A 211 -4.57 -3.51 1.32
CA MET A 211 -4.82 -4.22 2.58
C MET A 211 -4.07 -3.57 3.75
N CYS A 212 -2.80 -3.20 3.57
CA CYS A 212 -2.04 -2.48 4.58
C CYS A 212 -2.64 -1.09 4.83
N PHE A 213 -3.10 -0.41 3.79
CA PHE A 213 -3.75 0.89 3.93
C PHE A 213 -5.07 0.80 4.70
N LEU A 214 -5.87 -0.25 4.49
CA LEU A 214 -7.06 -0.54 5.29
C LEU A 214 -6.71 -0.70 6.79
N GLY A 215 -5.64 -1.44 7.09
CA GLY A 215 -5.16 -1.61 8.46
C GLY A 215 -4.71 -0.28 9.10
N GLU A 216 -4.03 0.58 8.34
CA GLU A 216 -3.66 1.91 8.83
C GLU A 216 -4.90 2.81 9.03
N LEU A 217 -5.91 2.73 8.17
CA LEU A 217 -7.16 3.48 8.35
C LEU A 217 -7.89 3.08 9.65
N TYR A 218 -7.84 1.80 10.04
CA TYR A 218 -8.30 1.34 11.35
C TYR A 218 -7.46 1.92 12.51
N ASN A 219 -6.13 1.96 12.38
CA ASN A 219 -5.25 2.55 13.40
C ASN A 219 -5.54 4.04 13.65
N TYR A 220 -6.05 4.75 12.63
CA TYR A 220 -6.44 6.15 12.71
C TYR A 220 -7.95 6.37 12.91
N GLU A 221 -8.68 5.32 13.33
CA GLU A 221 -10.11 5.37 13.71
C GLU A 221 -11.07 5.83 12.58
N HIS A 222 -10.70 5.62 11.31
CA HIS A 222 -11.62 5.83 10.18
C HIS A 222 -12.55 4.65 9.93
N ILE A 223 -12.22 3.50 10.50
CA ILE A 223 -12.87 2.23 10.23
C ILE A 223 -13.06 1.49 11.54
N ASP A 224 -14.26 0.95 11.74
CA ASP A 224 -14.59 0.11 12.89
C ASP A 224 -14.03 -1.31 12.74
N SER A 225 -13.90 -2.01 13.88
CA SER A 225 -13.42 -3.38 13.90
C SER A 225 -14.32 -4.34 13.10
N SER A 226 -15.62 -4.08 13.02
CA SER A 226 -16.58 -4.85 12.22
C SER A 226 -16.14 -4.95 10.76
N VAL A 227 -15.83 -3.81 10.13
CA VAL A 227 -15.42 -3.73 8.72
C VAL A 227 -14.12 -4.50 8.47
N ILE A 228 -13.16 -4.45 9.42
CA ILE A 228 -11.92 -5.22 9.32
C ILE A 228 -12.22 -6.73 9.35
N PHE A 229 -13.04 -7.19 10.29
CA PHE A 229 -13.40 -8.60 10.37
C PHE A 229 -14.22 -9.07 9.17
N GLU A 230 -15.18 -8.27 8.68
CA GLU A 230 -15.94 -8.55 7.46
C GLU A 230 -15.03 -8.67 6.25
N THR A 231 -14.05 -7.78 6.12
CA THR A 231 -13.09 -7.82 4.99
C THR A 231 -12.17 -9.04 5.08
N LEU A 232 -11.71 -9.40 6.28
CA LEU A 232 -10.91 -10.62 6.50
C LEU A 232 -11.74 -11.88 6.20
N TYR A 233 -13.00 -11.92 6.65
CA TYR A 233 -13.91 -13.02 6.36
C TYR A 233 -14.18 -13.13 4.87
N LEU A 234 -14.42 -12.00 4.18
CA LEU A 234 -14.55 -11.96 2.73
C LEU A 234 -13.34 -12.62 2.06
N ILE A 235 -12.11 -12.24 2.42
CA ILE A 235 -10.90 -12.80 1.82
C ILE A 235 -10.78 -14.31 2.06
N LEU A 236 -11.15 -14.80 3.24
CA LEU A 236 -11.09 -16.22 3.58
C LEU A 236 -12.18 -17.05 2.90
N ALA A 237 -13.39 -16.50 2.77
CA ALA A 237 -14.53 -17.17 2.17
C ALA A 237 -14.57 -17.02 0.64
N PHE A 238 -13.85 -16.06 0.06
CA PHE A 238 -13.86 -15.79 -1.38
C PHE A 238 -13.39 -17.01 -2.17
N GLY A 239 -14.23 -17.49 -3.09
CA GLY A 239 -13.92 -18.66 -3.93
C GLY A 239 -14.22 -20.02 -3.29
N HIS A 240 -14.60 -20.06 -2.01
CA HIS A 240 -15.19 -21.25 -1.41
C HIS A 240 -16.71 -21.16 -1.57
N GLY A 241 -17.27 -22.02 -2.43
CA GLY A 241 -18.72 -22.22 -2.44
C GLY A 241 -19.13 -22.69 -1.05
N THR A 242 -19.97 -21.94 -0.37
CA THR A 242 -20.66 -22.44 0.82
C THR A 242 -21.50 -23.63 0.37
N SER A 243 -20.92 -24.83 0.49
CA SER A 243 -21.68 -26.06 0.46
C SER A 243 -22.44 -26.11 1.78
N GLU A 244 -23.48 -25.30 1.88
CA GLU A 244 -24.47 -25.44 2.94
C GLU A 244 -25.23 -26.74 2.65
N VAL A 245 -24.93 -27.76 3.47
CA VAL A 245 -25.72 -28.98 3.65
C VAL A 245 -26.69 -28.73 4.78
#